data_AF-A0A661W3W5-F1
#
_entry.id   AF-A0A661W3W5-F1
#
_cell.length_a   1.000
_cell.length_b   1.000
_cell.length_c   1.000
_cell.angle_alpha   90.00
_cell.angle_beta   90.00
_cell.angle_gamma   90.00
#
_symmetry.space_group_name_H-M   'P 1'
#
loop_
_entity.id
_entity.type
_entity.pdbx_description
1 polymer ?
#
loop_
_entity_poly.entity_id
_entity_poly.type
_entity_poly.pdbx_seq_one_letter_code
_entity_poly.pdbx_strand_id
1 'polypeptide(L)'
;MSRNQKVILAILALVDVVVIAILAGTVVRGMQQQSLSVTPLPTLVARATAVEIPTWTPTPLSTPVPTLLPRQTKTPRPTRTPFPTSTPTPVPTPGPVELVNPDFDMLMPNRIPGWQWDAFVNYRPGDNYDAQNSYAEPQFEAADDPARCINGSTLKIETIRWVKFQAWVRQTVSVTAGSTVYFQVKASAFSSIEKLRLGAGVDINGVDDCSGAKWGEVTINQDDGVVTITSPRVVVGQNGRVTVCLFAEPDYPDVNNAAFFDQAVLIAAPPRP
;
A
#
# COMPACT_ATOMS: atom_id res chain seq x y z
N MET A 1 -50.05 -34.54 -26.25
CA MET A 1 -49.02 -35.04 -25.31
C MET A 1 -49.28 -36.51 -25.00
N SER A 2 -48.36 -37.39 -25.36
CA SER A 2 -48.54 -38.84 -25.20
C SER A 2 -48.43 -39.28 -23.74
N ARG A 3 -49.00 -40.45 -23.41
CA ARG A 3 -48.92 -41.04 -22.07
C ARG A 3 -47.47 -41.22 -21.60
N ASN A 4 -46.56 -41.50 -22.52
CA ASN A 4 -45.13 -41.64 -22.24
C ASN A 4 -44.47 -40.28 -21.93
N GLN A 5 -44.85 -39.21 -22.62
CA GLN A 5 -44.36 -37.86 -22.31
C GLN A 5 -44.83 -37.38 -20.93
N LYS A 6 -46.02 -37.77 -20.48
CA LYS A 6 -46.53 -37.42 -19.14
C LYS A 6 -45.74 -38.13 -18.03
N VAL A 7 -45.38 -39.38 -18.27
CA VAL A 7 -44.54 -40.15 -17.34
C VAL A 7 -43.13 -39.57 -17.27
N ILE A 8 -42.53 -39.21 -18.40
CA ILE A 8 -41.19 -38.59 -18.43
C ILE A 8 -41.17 -37.26 -17.69
N LEU A 9 -42.18 -36.39 -17.90
CA LEU A 9 -42.26 -35.12 -17.18
C LEU A 9 -42.50 -35.28 -15.69
N ALA A 10 -43.29 -36.28 -15.27
CA ALA A 10 -43.48 -36.58 -13.85
C ALA A 10 -42.19 -37.07 -13.18
N ILE A 11 -41.40 -37.89 -13.86
CA ILE A 11 -40.11 -38.37 -13.36
C ILE A 11 -39.12 -37.20 -13.24
N LEU A 12 -39.03 -36.34 -14.27
CA LEU A 12 -38.14 -35.18 -14.23
C LEU A 12 -38.49 -34.21 -13.11
N ALA A 13 -39.79 -33.93 -12.90
CA ALA A 13 -40.24 -33.09 -11.80
C ALA A 13 -39.88 -33.68 -10.42
N LEU A 14 -39.97 -35.00 -10.27
CA LEU A 14 -39.60 -35.67 -9.01
C LEU A 14 -38.08 -35.58 -8.74
N VAL A 15 -37.26 -35.76 -9.78
CA VAL A 15 -35.80 -35.62 -9.67
C VAL A 15 -35.42 -34.20 -9.28
N ASP A 16 -36.05 -33.19 -9.87
CA ASP A 16 -35.76 -31.79 -9.60
C ASP A 16 -36.06 -31.41 -8.14
N VAL A 17 -37.20 -31.88 -7.60
CA VAL A 17 -37.57 -31.70 -6.19
C VAL A 17 -36.55 -32.35 -5.24
N VAL A 18 -36.03 -33.53 -5.60
CA VAL A 18 -35.01 -34.22 -4.79
C VAL A 18 -33.69 -33.44 -4.78
N VAL A 19 -33.26 -32.92 -5.93
CA VAL A 19 -32.03 -32.12 -6.03
C VAL A 19 -32.15 -30.83 -5.21
N ILE A 20 -33.28 -30.13 -5.30
CA ILE A 20 -33.55 -28.91 -4.53
C ILE A 20 -33.53 -29.19 -3.03
N ALA A 21 -34.13 -30.30 -2.58
CA ALA A 21 -34.13 -30.69 -1.17
C ALA A 21 -32.72 -31.00 -0.63
N ILE A 22 -31.87 -31.64 -1.43
CA ILE A 22 -30.47 -31.93 -1.06
C ILE A 22 -29.68 -30.63 -0.93
N LEU A 23 -29.79 -29.71 -1.89
CA LEU A 23 -29.10 -28.42 -1.85
C LEU A 23 -29.53 -27.59 -0.63
N ALA A 24 -30.84 -27.49 -0.36
CA ALA A 24 -31.35 -26.81 0.82
C ALA A 24 -30.81 -27.40 2.13
N GLY A 25 -30.70 -28.73 2.22
CA GLY A 25 -30.13 -29.42 3.38
C GLY A 25 -28.66 -29.08 3.62
N THR A 26 -27.86 -28.92 2.56
CA THR A 26 -26.43 -28.55 2.68
C THR A 26 -26.23 -27.10 3.16
N VAL A 27 -27.06 -26.16 2.68
CA VAL A 27 -27.00 -24.75 3.10
C VAL A 27 -27.36 -24.58 4.58
N VAL A 28 -28.42 -25.26 5.04
CA VAL A 28 -28.86 -25.18 6.45
C VAL A 28 -27.81 -25.73 7.40
N ARG A 29 -27.11 -26.82 7.02
CA ARG A 29 -26.02 -27.37 7.84
C ARG A 29 -24.79 -26.47 7.87
N GLY A 30 -24.49 -25.75 6.79
CA GLY A 30 -23.41 -24.76 6.74
C GLY A 30 -23.67 -23.54 7.63
N MET A 31 -24.92 -23.05 7.68
CA MET A 31 -25.27 -21.88 8.50
C MET A 31 -25.26 -22.17 10.02
N GLN A 32 -25.46 -23.42 10.47
CA GLN A 32 -25.43 -23.74 11.90
C GLN A 32 -24.02 -23.83 12.51
N GLN A 33 -22.95 -23.87 11.70
CA GLN A 33 -21.58 -23.97 12.21
C GLN A 33 -20.89 -22.62 12.47
N GLN A 34 -21.53 -21.49 12.14
CA GLN A 34 -20.99 -20.15 12.44
C GLN A 34 -21.61 -19.58 13.73
N SER A 35 -21.28 -20.17 14.87
CA SER A 35 -21.50 -19.53 16.18
C SER A 35 -20.16 -19.17 16.83
N LEU A 36 -19.76 -17.92 16.57
CA LEU A 36 -19.02 -16.98 17.42
C LEU A 36 -17.94 -17.55 18.36
N SER A 37 -16.68 -17.43 17.93
CA SER A 37 -15.53 -17.36 18.86
C SER A 37 -15.16 -15.89 19.05
N VAL A 38 -15.68 -15.26 20.11
CA VAL A 38 -15.25 -13.92 20.54
C VAL A 38 -14.09 -14.10 21.51
N THR A 39 -12.88 -13.82 21.05
CA THR A 39 -11.70 -13.71 21.92
C THR A 39 -11.83 -12.42 22.75
N PRO A 40 -11.86 -12.47 24.09
CA PRO A 40 -11.88 -11.24 24.88
C PRO A 40 -10.52 -10.53 24.81
N LEU A 41 -10.60 -9.22 24.55
CA LEU A 41 -9.50 -8.26 24.52
C LEU A 41 -8.84 -8.13 25.91
N PRO A 42 -7.50 -8.07 26.03
CA PRO A 42 -6.86 -7.80 27.30
C PRO A 42 -7.11 -6.34 27.75
N THR A 43 -7.71 -6.21 28.92
CA THR A 43 -7.95 -4.97 29.66
C THR A 43 -6.63 -4.31 30.08
N LEU A 44 -6.27 -3.18 29.45
CA LEU A 44 -5.23 -2.28 29.94
C LEU A 44 -5.86 -1.27 30.92
N VAL A 45 -5.65 -1.47 32.22
CA VAL A 45 -5.90 -0.44 33.24
C VAL A 45 -4.55 -0.02 33.81
N ALA A 46 -4.07 1.14 33.39
CA ALA A 46 -3.05 1.90 34.08
C ALA A 46 -3.51 3.35 34.16
N ARG A 47 -4.23 3.68 35.25
CA ARG A 47 -4.50 5.07 35.65
C ARG A 47 -3.52 5.40 36.77
N ALA A 48 -2.39 6.01 36.41
CA ALA A 48 -1.48 6.59 37.40
C ALA A 48 -2.09 7.92 37.88
N THR A 49 -2.38 7.96 39.17
CA THR A 49 -2.92 9.09 39.93
C THR A 49 -1.89 10.22 39.97
N ALA A 50 -2.30 11.44 39.58
CA ALA A 50 -1.49 12.64 39.75
C ALA A 50 -1.37 12.98 41.25
N VAL A 51 -0.14 13.07 41.74
CA VAL A 51 0.18 13.49 43.12
C VAL A 51 0.17 15.01 43.16
N GLU A 52 -0.73 15.59 43.96
CA GLU A 52 -0.73 17.04 44.24
C GLU A 52 0.51 17.41 45.07
N ILE A 53 1.21 18.45 44.62
CA ILE A 53 2.45 18.96 45.22
C ILE A 53 2.05 19.98 46.31
N PRO A 54 2.61 19.92 47.53
CA PRO A 54 2.24 20.83 48.61
C PRO A 54 2.65 22.29 48.31
N THR A 55 1.71 23.19 48.55
CA THR A 55 1.84 24.65 48.45
C THR A 55 2.73 25.17 49.58
N TRP A 56 3.88 25.77 49.23
CA TRP A 56 4.79 26.37 50.21
C TRP A 56 4.26 27.71 50.74
N THR A 57 4.32 27.86 52.06
CA THR A 57 3.99 29.07 52.81
C THR A 57 5.10 30.11 52.68
N PRO A 58 4.82 31.39 52.39
CA PRO A 58 5.87 32.40 52.28
C PRO A 58 6.49 32.71 53.64
N THR A 59 7.82 32.70 53.68
CA THR A 59 8.66 33.08 54.83
C THR A 59 8.66 34.61 54.99
N PRO A 60 8.58 35.15 56.21
CA PRO A 60 8.53 36.60 56.43
C PRO A 60 9.81 37.32 56.00
N LEU A 61 9.57 38.51 55.44
CA LEU A 61 10.53 39.46 54.89
C LEU A 61 11.53 39.94 55.96
N SER A 62 12.82 39.67 55.74
CA SER A 62 13.89 40.25 56.56
C SER A 62 14.22 41.68 56.11
N THR A 63 14.44 42.52 57.13
CA THR A 63 14.69 43.96 57.12
C THR A 63 15.89 44.37 56.25
N PRO A 64 15.83 45.49 55.50
CA PRO A 64 16.94 45.94 54.68
C PRO A 64 18.13 46.43 55.54
N VAL A 65 19.30 45.88 55.27
CA VAL A 65 20.60 46.35 55.77
C VAL A 65 21.01 47.61 54.98
N PRO A 66 21.62 48.63 55.61
CA PRO A 66 21.99 49.87 54.94
C PRO A 66 22.97 49.65 53.78
N THR A 67 22.60 50.20 52.63
CA THR A 67 23.33 50.18 51.36
C THR A 67 24.64 50.95 51.47
N LEU A 68 25.78 50.26 51.26
CA LEU A 68 27.08 50.90 51.10
C LEU A 68 27.14 51.66 49.75
N LEU A 69 27.86 52.79 49.72
CA LEU A 69 28.02 53.62 48.53
C LEU A 69 28.59 52.81 47.34
N PRO A 70 28.14 53.09 46.10
CA PRO A 70 28.58 52.36 44.93
C PRO A 70 30.07 52.60 44.67
N ARG A 71 30.83 51.51 44.63
CA ARG A 71 32.21 51.50 44.16
C ARG A 71 32.23 51.90 42.68
N GLN A 72 33.13 52.81 42.31
CA GLN A 72 33.26 53.30 40.93
C GLN A 72 33.36 52.13 39.94
N THR A 73 32.38 52.07 39.05
CA THR A 73 32.25 51.05 38.02
C THR A 73 33.34 51.29 36.96
N LYS A 74 34.24 50.34 36.76
CA LYS A 74 35.19 50.39 35.64
C LYS A 74 34.39 50.37 34.34
N THR A 75 34.67 51.31 33.44
CA THR A 75 34.07 51.40 32.11
C THR A 75 34.19 50.04 31.41
N PRO A 76 33.09 49.44 30.94
CA PRO A 76 33.15 48.13 30.28
C PRO A 76 33.99 48.24 29.01
N ARG A 77 34.94 47.31 28.88
CA ARG A 77 35.73 47.15 27.65
C ARG A 77 34.74 46.85 26.51
N PRO A 78 34.89 47.46 25.32
CA PRO A 78 34.00 47.19 24.20
C PRO A 78 33.96 45.69 23.90
N THR A 79 32.78 45.10 24.05
CA THR A 79 32.51 43.72 23.67
C THR A 79 32.70 43.59 22.17
N ARG A 80 33.52 42.65 21.71
CA ARG A 80 33.67 42.38 20.27
C ARG A 80 32.29 42.05 19.72
N THR A 81 31.88 42.77 18.68
CA THR A 81 30.68 42.46 17.90
C THR A 81 30.79 41.01 17.42
N PRO A 82 29.79 40.14 17.68
CA PRO A 82 29.82 38.77 17.21
C PRO A 82 29.91 38.77 15.68
N PHE A 83 30.67 37.81 15.15
CA PHE A 83 30.73 37.59 13.71
C PHE A 83 29.31 37.28 13.21
N PRO A 84 28.87 37.81 12.06
CA PRO A 84 27.55 37.49 11.53
C PRO A 84 27.44 35.97 11.34
N THR A 85 26.43 35.39 11.99
CA THR A 85 26.08 33.98 11.79
C THR A 85 25.72 33.79 10.32
N SER A 86 26.40 32.87 9.63
CA SER A 86 26.08 32.54 8.24
C SER A 86 24.60 32.15 8.15
N THR A 87 23.85 32.87 7.32
CA THR A 87 22.47 32.49 6.99
C THR A 87 22.49 31.10 6.36
N PRO A 88 21.71 30.13 6.86
CA PRO A 88 21.67 28.80 6.24
C PRO A 88 21.19 28.91 4.80
N THR A 89 21.89 28.24 3.89
CA THR A 89 21.45 28.09 2.49
C THR A 89 20.09 27.40 2.48
N PRO A 90 19.10 27.86 1.68
CA PRO A 90 17.81 27.20 1.58
C PRO A 90 17.98 25.73 1.18
N VAL A 91 17.34 24.83 1.94
CA VAL A 91 17.29 23.41 1.59
C VAL A 91 16.44 23.28 0.32
N PRO A 92 16.94 22.61 -0.72
CA PRO A 92 16.18 22.48 -1.95
C PRO A 92 14.90 21.66 -1.71
N THR A 93 13.79 22.12 -2.28
CA THR A 93 12.46 21.54 -2.10
C THR A 93 12.36 20.19 -2.82
N PRO A 94 11.74 19.17 -2.21
CA PRO A 94 11.41 17.92 -2.91
C PRO A 94 10.51 18.18 -4.12
N GLY A 95 10.77 17.50 -5.23
CA GLY A 95 9.99 17.62 -6.47
C GLY A 95 9.73 16.27 -7.13
N PRO A 96 8.76 16.19 -8.05
CA PRO A 96 8.50 14.98 -8.81
C PRO A 96 9.65 14.68 -9.78
N VAL A 97 9.99 13.41 -9.91
CA VAL A 97 10.83 12.86 -10.98
C VAL A 97 9.91 12.40 -12.10
N GLU A 98 10.25 12.76 -13.33
CA GLU A 98 9.46 12.39 -14.51
C GLU A 98 9.51 10.87 -14.73
N LEU A 99 8.35 10.23 -14.59
CA LEU A 99 8.13 8.84 -14.99
C LEU A 99 7.53 8.84 -16.41
N VAL A 100 7.85 7.82 -17.21
CA VAL A 100 7.19 7.65 -18.51
C VAL A 100 5.83 7.01 -18.28
N ASN A 101 4.77 7.64 -18.78
CA ASN A 101 3.39 7.15 -18.68
C ASN A 101 2.94 6.82 -17.22
N PRO A 102 2.97 7.81 -16.30
CA PRO A 102 2.61 7.59 -14.89
C PRO A 102 1.13 7.28 -14.67
N ASP A 103 0.27 7.70 -15.60
CA ASP A 103 -1.19 7.51 -15.56
C ASP A 103 -1.64 6.28 -16.37
N PHE A 104 -0.71 5.43 -16.82
CA PHE A 104 -0.98 4.20 -17.59
C PHE A 104 -1.93 4.38 -18.78
N ASP A 105 -1.71 5.41 -19.58
CA ASP A 105 -2.43 5.65 -20.82
C ASP A 105 -2.00 4.69 -21.94
N MET A 106 -2.89 4.55 -22.94
CA MET A 106 -2.66 3.80 -24.17
C MET A 106 -2.26 2.33 -23.93
N LEU A 107 -2.81 1.70 -22.89
CA LEU A 107 -2.61 0.29 -22.61
C LEU A 107 -3.07 -0.56 -23.79
N MET A 108 -2.26 -1.58 -24.10
CA MET A 108 -2.57 -2.62 -25.07
C MET A 108 -2.52 -3.97 -24.35
N PRO A 109 -3.20 -5.01 -24.84
CA PRO A 109 -3.14 -6.33 -24.24
C PRO A 109 -1.70 -6.79 -24.03
N ASN A 110 -1.34 -7.07 -22.76
CA ASN A 110 -0.02 -7.48 -22.27
C ASN A 110 1.13 -6.51 -22.54
N ARG A 111 0.84 -5.23 -22.77
CA ARG A 111 1.84 -4.19 -23.01
C ARG A 111 1.50 -2.90 -22.26
N ILE A 112 2.42 -2.47 -21.40
CA ILE A 112 2.32 -1.25 -20.61
C ILE A 112 3.32 -0.24 -21.17
N PRO A 113 2.89 0.76 -21.97
CA PRO A 113 3.83 1.70 -22.60
C PRO A 113 4.70 2.42 -21.56
N GLY A 114 6.02 2.34 -21.71
CA GLY A 114 6.98 2.96 -20.78
C GLY A 114 7.37 2.10 -19.58
N TRP A 115 6.73 0.95 -19.36
CA TRP A 115 6.98 0.07 -18.22
C TRP A 115 7.32 -1.35 -18.69
N GLN A 116 8.20 -2.01 -17.94
CA GLN A 116 8.46 -3.44 -18.08
C GLN A 116 7.66 -4.20 -17.03
N TRP A 117 7.42 -5.48 -17.26
CA TRP A 117 6.73 -6.33 -16.29
C TRP A 117 7.39 -7.71 -16.23
N ASP A 118 7.30 -8.31 -15.05
CA ASP A 118 7.77 -9.66 -14.76
C ASP A 118 6.67 -10.40 -13.98
N ALA A 119 6.68 -11.73 -14.03
CA ALA A 119 5.71 -12.53 -13.30
C ALA A 119 6.31 -13.86 -12.83
N PHE A 120 5.84 -14.35 -11.70
CA PHE A 120 6.13 -15.71 -11.26
C PHE A 120 5.04 -16.63 -11.81
N VAL A 121 5.44 -17.57 -12.68
CA VAL A 121 4.52 -18.48 -13.37
C VAL A 121 4.99 -19.91 -13.19
N ASN A 122 4.16 -20.74 -12.57
CA ASN A 122 4.42 -22.16 -12.37
C ASN A 122 3.21 -23.06 -12.69
N TYR A 123 2.12 -22.48 -13.21
CA TYR A 123 0.93 -23.21 -13.63
C TYR A 123 0.49 -22.80 -15.04
N ARG A 124 0.16 -23.79 -15.86
CA ARG A 124 -0.52 -23.65 -17.15
C ARG A 124 -1.76 -24.55 -17.19
N PRO A 125 -2.78 -24.24 -18.01
CA PRO A 125 -3.94 -25.09 -18.16
C PRO A 125 -3.54 -26.53 -18.52
N GLY A 126 -3.95 -27.49 -17.68
CA GLY A 126 -3.62 -28.91 -17.83
C GLY A 126 -2.54 -29.42 -16.86
N ASP A 127 -1.83 -28.52 -16.17
CA ASP A 127 -0.90 -28.90 -15.11
C ASP A 127 -1.62 -29.35 -13.83
N ASN A 128 -0.86 -29.93 -12.90
CA ASN A 128 -1.35 -30.24 -11.56
C ASN A 128 -1.63 -28.93 -10.79
N TYR A 129 -2.91 -28.65 -10.57
CA TYR A 129 -3.35 -27.45 -9.86
C TYR A 129 -3.23 -27.60 -8.33
N ASP A 130 -2.64 -26.59 -7.70
CA ASP A 130 -2.62 -26.35 -6.25
C ASP A 130 -3.06 -24.92 -5.96
N ALA A 131 -4.18 -24.75 -5.27
CA ALA A 131 -4.78 -23.45 -4.96
C ALA A 131 -3.84 -22.51 -4.17
N GLN A 132 -2.90 -23.04 -3.39
CA GLN A 132 -2.00 -22.20 -2.59
C GLN A 132 -0.78 -21.74 -3.39
N ASN A 133 -0.32 -22.58 -4.32
CA ASN A 133 1.00 -22.43 -4.94
C ASN A 133 0.97 -22.28 -6.46
N SER A 134 -0.21 -22.32 -7.11
CA SER A 134 -0.33 -22.17 -8.56
C SER A 134 -0.49 -20.72 -8.96
N TYR A 135 0.44 -20.25 -9.78
CA TYR A 135 0.47 -18.91 -10.35
C TYR A 135 0.46 -19.03 -11.87
N ALA A 136 -0.58 -18.46 -12.47
CA ALA A 136 -0.73 -18.37 -13.92
C ALA A 136 -0.11 -17.07 -14.44
N GLU A 137 0.11 -17.03 -15.75
CA GLU A 137 0.58 -15.83 -16.44
C GLU A 137 -0.45 -14.70 -16.29
N PRO A 138 -0.04 -13.51 -15.79
CA PRO A 138 -0.94 -12.37 -15.67
C PRO A 138 -1.25 -11.77 -17.04
N GLN A 139 -2.39 -11.10 -17.10
CA GLN A 139 -2.82 -10.28 -18.22
C GLN A 139 -2.82 -8.81 -17.79
N PHE A 140 -2.34 -7.95 -18.68
CA PHE A 140 -2.26 -6.51 -18.46
C PHE A 140 -3.08 -5.78 -19.50
N GLU A 141 -4.04 -4.97 -19.05
CA GLU A 141 -4.89 -4.19 -19.95
C GLU A 141 -5.46 -2.97 -19.22
N ALA A 142 -6.21 -2.13 -19.95
CA ALA A 142 -6.97 -1.07 -19.31
C ALA A 142 -8.16 -1.65 -18.53
N ALA A 143 -8.53 -1.01 -17.43
CA ALA A 143 -9.78 -1.30 -16.74
C ALA A 143 -10.96 -1.16 -17.72
N ASP A 144 -11.74 -2.23 -17.81
CA ASP A 144 -12.87 -2.38 -18.74
C ASP A 144 -14.19 -1.86 -18.17
N ASP A 145 -14.28 -1.79 -16.83
CA ASP A 145 -15.41 -1.24 -16.10
C ASP A 145 -15.10 0.18 -15.60
N PRO A 146 -15.86 1.21 -16.01
CA PRO A 146 -15.68 2.58 -15.54
C PRO A 146 -15.73 2.73 -14.01
N ALA A 147 -16.42 1.84 -13.29
CA ALA A 147 -16.46 1.86 -11.82
C ALA A 147 -15.12 1.42 -11.19
N ARG A 148 -14.25 0.77 -11.97
CA ARG A 148 -12.92 0.30 -11.55
C ARG A 148 -11.79 1.20 -12.03
N CYS A 149 -12.09 2.17 -12.90
CA CYS A 149 -11.16 3.22 -13.28
C CYS A 149 -10.89 4.15 -12.09
N ILE A 150 -9.61 4.43 -11.84
CA ILE A 150 -9.16 5.41 -10.86
C ILE A 150 -9.15 6.80 -11.51
N ASN A 151 -8.46 6.97 -12.64
CA ASN A 151 -8.43 8.21 -13.41
C ASN A 151 -8.21 7.94 -14.91
N GLY A 152 -9.29 7.74 -15.67
CA GLY A 152 -9.17 7.47 -17.10
C GLY A 152 -8.65 6.04 -17.36
N SER A 153 -7.52 5.93 -18.05
CA SER A 153 -6.91 4.64 -18.40
C SER A 153 -6.18 4.03 -17.21
N THR A 154 -6.85 3.20 -16.43
CA THR A 154 -6.24 2.55 -15.26
C THR A 154 -5.65 1.19 -15.62
N LEU A 155 -4.42 0.91 -15.19
CA LEU A 155 -3.78 -0.40 -15.39
C LEU A 155 -4.54 -1.47 -14.58
N LYS A 156 -5.07 -2.47 -15.27
CA LYS A 156 -5.63 -3.69 -14.70
C LYS A 156 -4.62 -4.84 -14.84
N ILE A 157 -4.41 -5.57 -13.75
CA ILE A 157 -3.64 -6.82 -13.70
C ILE A 157 -4.56 -7.93 -13.21
N GLU A 158 -4.75 -8.95 -14.03
CA GLU A 158 -5.56 -10.12 -13.68
C GLU A 158 -4.96 -11.41 -14.26
N THR A 159 -5.64 -12.54 -14.10
CA THR A 159 -5.27 -13.79 -14.78
C THR A 159 -6.50 -14.65 -15.01
N ILE A 160 -6.30 -15.86 -15.53
CA ILE A 160 -7.37 -16.85 -15.70
C ILE A 160 -8.08 -17.15 -14.37
N ARG A 161 -9.36 -17.47 -14.47
CA ARG A 161 -10.21 -17.78 -13.31
C ARG A 161 -9.65 -18.94 -12.49
N TRP A 162 -9.84 -18.86 -11.18
CA TRP A 162 -9.47 -19.90 -10.22
C TRP A 162 -7.96 -20.16 -10.10
N VAL A 163 -7.11 -19.20 -10.47
CA VAL A 163 -5.66 -19.29 -10.27
C VAL A 163 -5.14 -17.96 -9.74
N LYS A 164 -4.05 -17.97 -8.97
CA LYS A 164 -3.38 -16.75 -8.53
C LYS A 164 -2.53 -16.18 -9.66
N PHE A 165 -2.17 -14.91 -9.54
CA PHE A 165 -1.07 -14.31 -10.28
C PHE A 165 -0.09 -13.68 -9.28
N GLN A 166 1.16 -13.55 -9.67
CA GLN A 166 2.14 -12.78 -8.91
C GLN A 166 2.97 -11.98 -9.91
N ALA A 167 2.78 -10.67 -9.92
CA ALA A 167 3.27 -9.79 -10.96
C ALA A 167 4.01 -8.59 -10.40
N TRP A 168 5.02 -8.14 -11.13
CA TRP A 168 5.76 -6.91 -10.91
C TRP A 168 5.69 -6.03 -12.16
N VAL A 169 5.54 -4.73 -11.97
CA VAL A 169 5.62 -3.73 -13.05
C VAL A 169 6.65 -2.69 -12.66
N ARG A 170 7.56 -2.33 -13.55
CA ARG A 170 8.73 -1.54 -13.20
C ARG A 170 9.19 -0.56 -14.26
N GLN A 171 9.86 0.49 -13.79
CA GLN A 171 10.51 1.48 -14.62
C GLN A 171 11.77 1.99 -13.91
N THR A 172 12.88 2.05 -14.64
CA THR A 172 14.14 2.59 -14.14
C THR A 172 14.32 4.02 -14.64
N VAL A 173 14.55 4.94 -13.70
CA VAL A 173 14.72 6.37 -14.00
C VAL A 173 15.98 6.93 -13.36
N SER A 174 16.53 7.99 -13.98
CA SER A 174 17.71 8.68 -13.48
C SER A 174 17.32 9.64 -12.35
N VAL A 175 18.04 9.59 -11.23
CA VAL A 175 17.87 10.49 -10.09
C VAL A 175 19.24 10.84 -9.52
N THR A 176 19.46 12.09 -9.13
CA THR A 176 20.75 12.52 -8.55
C THR A 176 21.15 11.64 -7.36
N ALA A 177 22.36 11.06 -7.41
CA ALA A 177 22.91 10.24 -6.34
C ALA A 177 22.93 10.99 -4.99
N GLY A 178 22.59 10.28 -3.91
CA GLY A 178 22.46 10.88 -2.57
C GLY A 178 21.13 11.61 -2.31
N SER A 179 20.26 11.74 -3.32
CA SER A 179 18.90 12.26 -3.11
C SER A 179 18.10 11.31 -2.22
N THR A 180 17.15 11.82 -1.45
CA THR A 180 16.16 10.98 -0.76
C THR A 180 14.92 10.87 -1.63
N VAL A 181 14.50 9.66 -1.98
CA VAL A 181 13.32 9.41 -2.82
C VAL A 181 12.26 8.58 -2.12
N TYR A 182 11.02 8.68 -2.58
CA TYR A 182 9.95 7.73 -2.30
C TYR A 182 8.96 7.70 -3.46
N PHE A 183 8.30 6.56 -3.64
CA PHE A 183 7.36 6.30 -4.73
C PHE A 183 5.94 6.18 -4.20
N GLN A 184 4.98 6.74 -4.93
CA GLN A 184 3.56 6.69 -4.62
C GLN A 184 2.77 6.25 -5.85
N VAL A 185 1.67 5.54 -5.62
CA VAL A 185 0.72 5.13 -6.66
C VAL A 185 -0.68 5.05 -6.08
N LYS A 186 -1.70 5.38 -6.86
CA LYS A 186 -3.09 5.06 -6.52
C LYS A 186 -3.37 3.61 -6.87
N ALA A 187 -4.07 2.91 -5.98
CA ALA A 187 -4.42 1.53 -6.21
C ALA A 187 -5.82 1.20 -5.70
N SER A 188 -6.46 0.24 -6.33
CA SER A 188 -7.64 -0.45 -5.84
C SER A 188 -7.56 -1.93 -6.23
N ALA A 189 -8.48 -2.75 -5.73
CA ALA A 189 -8.53 -4.16 -6.07
C ALA A 189 -9.97 -4.64 -6.21
N PHE A 190 -10.16 -5.75 -6.91
CA PHE A 190 -11.39 -6.51 -6.93
C PHE A 190 -11.05 -7.97 -6.62
N SER A 191 -11.74 -8.55 -5.65
CA SER A 191 -11.69 -9.99 -5.36
C SER A 191 -13.08 -10.48 -5.00
N SER A 192 -13.41 -11.69 -5.45
CA SER A 192 -14.74 -12.26 -5.22
C SER A 192 -14.89 -12.90 -3.83
N ILE A 193 -13.80 -13.22 -3.13
CA ILE A 193 -13.82 -13.81 -1.78
C ILE A 193 -12.89 -13.07 -0.80
N GLU A 194 -11.64 -12.76 -1.18
CA GLU A 194 -10.60 -12.29 -0.25
C GLU A 194 -10.07 -10.90 -0.62
N LYS A 195 -8.78 -10.67 -0.41
CA LYS A 195 -8.06 -9.44 -0.72
C LYS A 195 -6.87 -9.72 -1.62
N LEU A 196 -6.31 -8.65 -2.18
CA LEU A 196 -5.06 -8.66 -2.91
C LEU A 196 -4.01 -7.91 -2.10
N ARG A 197 -2.80 -8.48 -2.02
CA ARG A 197 -1.59 -7.76 -1.58
C ARG A 197 -1.07 -6.93 -2.75
N LEU A 198 -1.05 -5.62 -2.58
CA LEU A 198 -0.53 -4.65 -3.54
C LEU A 198 0.67 -3.91 -2.94
N GLY A 199 1.64 -3.54 -3.76
CA GLY A 199 2.86 -2.88 -3.30
C GLY A 199 3.36 -1.77 -4.23
N ALA A 200 4.01 -0.77 -3.64
CA ALA A 200 4.80 0.25 -4.32
C ALA A 200 6.21 0.28 -3.71
N GLY A 201 7.23 0.10 -4.55
CA GLY A 201 8.60 -0.12 -4.12
C GLY A 201 9.62 0.73 -4.85
N VAL A 202 10.77 0.95 -4.21
CA VAL A 202 11.93 1.62 -4.82
C VAL A 202 13.18 0.79 -4.59
N ASP A 203 13.87 0.39 -5.67
CA ASP A 203 15.25 -0.09 -5.63
C ASP A 203 16.20 1.09 -5.86
N ILE A 204 17.08 1.32 -4.88
CA ILE A 204 18.05 2.43 -4.86
C ILE A 204 19.24 2.25 -5.79
N ASN A 205 19.48 1.02 -6.27
CA ASN A 205 20.62 0.69 -7.14
C ASN A 205 20.26 0.85 -8.63
N GLY A 206 18.96 0.96 -8.94
CA GLY A 206 18.47 1.08 -10.31
C GLY A 206 18.70 -0.20 -11.13
N VAL A 207 18.65 -1.37 -10.48
CA VAL A 207 18.71 -2.67 -11.16
C VAL A 207 17.42 -2.83 -11.97
N ASP A 208 17.52 -3.45 -13.14
CA ASP A 208 16.38 -3.69 -14.04
C ASP A 208 15.50 -4.86 -13.54
N ASP A 209 15.16 -4.88 -12.24
CA ASP A 209 14.26 -5.81 -11.56
C ASP A 209 13.67 -5.18 -10.29
N CYS A 210 12.86 -5.94 -9.54
CA CYS A 210 12.23 -5.49 -8.29
C CYS A 210 12.71 -6.25 -7.03
N SER A 211 13.78 -7.02 -7.14
CA SER A 211 14.28 -7.87 -6.05
C SER A 211 14.88 -7.06 -4.89
N GLY A 212 15.49 -5.91 -5.20
CA GLY A 212 16.08 -4.99 -4.23
C GLY A 212 15.13 -3.92 -3.69
N ALA A 213 13.88 -3.89 -4.17
CA ALA A 213 12.94 -2.82 -3.86
C ALA A 213 12.56 -2.78 -2.37
N LYS A 214 12.46 -1.56 -1.83
CA LYS A 214 11.90 -1.30 -0.50
C LYS A 214 10.44 -0.93 -0.65
N TRP A 215 9.57 -1.76 -0.09
CA TRP A 215 8.14 -1.74 -0.34
C TRP A 215 7.35 -1.01 0.73
N GLY A 216 6.34 -0.25 0.29
CA GLY A 216 5.12 -0.04 1.05
C GLY A 216 4.05 -0.96 0.48
N GLU A 217 3.32 -1.66 1.35
CA GLU A 217 2.35 -2.68 0.95
C GLU A 217 1.00 -2.44 1.64
N VAL A 218 -0.06 -2.87 0.97
CA VAL A 218 -1.43 -2.90 1.48
C VAL A 218 -2.10 -4.21 1.08
N THR A 219 -3.07 -4.65 1.86
CA THR A 219 -3.95 -5.78 1.53
C THR A 219 -5.38 -5.27 1.47
N ILE A 220 -5.95 -5.21 0.25
CA ILE A 220 -7.22 -4.52 -0.02
C ILE A 220 -8.15 -5.33 -0.94
N ASN A 221 -9.44 -5.01 -0.94
CA ASN A 221 -10.43 -5.42 -1.93
C ASN A 221 -11.26 -4.21 -2.41
N GLN A 222 -12.36 -4.48 -3.12
CA GLN A 222 -13.26 -3.46 -3.67
C GLN A 222 -13.93 -2.57 -2.61
N ASP A 223 -14.04 -3.05 -1.37
CA ASP A 223 -14.73 -2.32 -0.29
C ASP A 223 -13.82 -1.26 0.35
N ASP A 224 -12.50 -1.37 0.16
CA ASP A 224 -11.51 -0.42 0.68
C ASP A 224 -11.38 0.85 -0.20
N GLY A 225 -11.98 0.83 -1.41
CA GLY A 225 -11.93 1.94 -2.37
C GLY A 225 -10.54 2.16 -2.98
N VAL A 226 -10.27 3.40 -3.41
CA VAL A 226 -8.97 3.79 -3.97
C VAL A 226 -8.05 4.26 -2.84
N VAL A 227 -6.92 3.58 -2.66
CA VAL A 227 -5.89 3.92 -1.67
C VAL A 227 -4.64 4.49 -2.33
N THR A 228 -3.77 5.12 -1.53
CA THR A 228 -2.44 5.56 -2.00
C THR A 228 -1.38 4.72 -1.32
N ILE A 229 -0.66 3.91 -2.08
CA ILE A 229 0.46 3.10 -1.58
C ILE A 229 1.71 3.96 -1.66
N THR A 230 2.50 4.01 -0.59
CA THR A 230 3.70 4.84 -0.49
C THR A 230 4.89 4.00 -0.03
N SER A 231 5.97 3.98 -0.81
CA SER A 231 7.21 3.31 -0.41
C SER A 231 7.89 4.05 0.77
N PRO A 232 8.75 3.36 1.54
CA PRO A 232 9.67 4.03 2.44
C PRO A 232 10.54 5.07 1.71
N ARG A 233 10.97 6.09 2.46
CA ARG A 233 11.99 7.04 1.99
C ARG A 233 13.36 6.38 1.98
N VAL A 234 14.04 6.42 0.85
CA VAL A 234 15.35 5.77 0.66
C VAL A 234 16.34 6.73 -0.01
N VAL A 235 17.64 6.51 0.21
CA VAL A 235 18.70 7.36 -0.39
C VAL A 235 19.20 6.71 -1.68
N VAL A 236 19.21 7.47 -2.77
CA VAL A 236 19.65 7.01 -4.10
C VAL A 236 21.12 6.62 -4.07
N GLY A 237 21.43 5.45 -4.62
CA GLY A 237 22.79 4.92 -4.72
C GLY A 237 23.68 5.75 -5.64
N GLN A 238 24.98 5.42 -5.64
CA GLN A 238 25.99 6.13 -6.42
C GLN A 238 25.77 6.07 -7.94
N ASN A 239 25.00 5.09 -8.41
CA ASN A 239 24.66 4.93 -9.83
C ASN A 239 23.76 6.06 -10.37
N GLY A 240 23.13 6.84 -9.49
CA GLY A 240 22.24 7.93 -9.90
C GLY A 240 21.00 7.44 -10.65
N ARG A 241 20.53 6.24 -10.33
CA ARG A 241 19.34 5.61 -10.90
C ARG A 241 18.55 4.90 -9.81
N VAL A 242 17.24 4.84 -9.98
CA VAL A 242 16.35 4.03 -9.15
C VAL A 242 15.38 3.27 -10.04
N THR A 243 14.92 2.12 -9.56
CA THR A 243 13.84 1.36 -10.19
C THR A 243 12.62 1.46 -9.30
N VAL A 244 11.55 2.04 -9.83
CA VAL A 244 10.24 2.04 -9.16
C VAL A 244 9.50 0.78 -9.56
N CYS A 245 8.81 0.18 -8.59
CA CYS A 245 8.17 -1.11 -8.75
C CYS A 245 6.75 -1.08 -8.21
N LEU A 246 5.84 -1.75 -8.92
CA LEU A 246 4.52 -2.14 -8.47
C LEU A 246 4.52 -3.64 -8.25
N PHE A 247 3.70 -4.09 -7.30
CA PHE A 247 3.51 -5.51 -7.00
C PHE A 247 2.03 -5.81 -6.83
N ALA A 248 1.59 -6.97 -7.32
CA ALA A 248 0.24 -7.46 -7.08
C ALA A 248 0.20 -8.99 -6.97
N GLU A 249 -0.50 -9.48 -5.95
CA GLU A 249 -0.80 -10.90 -5.72
C GLU A 249 -2.14 -11.04 -4.97
N PRO A 250 -3.10 -11.85 -5.46
CA PRO A 250 -4.29 -12.20 -4.68
C PRO A 250 -3.93 -13.16 -3.55
N ASP A 251 -4.58 -13.04 -2.39
CA ASP A 251 -4.34 -13.96 -1.27
C ASP A 251 -4.87 -15.37 -1.57
N TYR A 252 -5.94 -15.46 -2.38
CA TYR A 252 -6.60 -16.71 -2.74
C TYR A 252 -7.02 -16.75 -4.23
N PRO A 253 -6.90 -17.89 -4.92
CA PRO A 253 -7.39 -18.04 -6.29
C PRO A 253 -8.92 -18.01 -6.34
N ASP A 254 -9.48 -17.25 -7.28
CA ASP A 254 -10.93 -17.11 -7.38
C ASP A 254 -11.37 -16.74 -8.82
N VAL A 255 -12.69 -16.67 -9.04
CA VAL A 255 -13.31 -16.36 -10.34
C VAL A 255 -12.74 -15.07 -10.92
N ASN A 256 -12.65 -14.03 -10.10
CA ASN A 256 -12.22 -12.71 -10.53
C ASN A 256 -11.34 -12.09 -9.43
N ASN A 257 -10.05 -11.99 -9.72
CA ASN A 257 -9.09 -11.22 -8.96
C ASN A 257 -8.44 -10.22 -9.92
N ALA A 258 -8.50 -8.93 -9.59
CA ALA A 258 -7.90 -7.89 -10.40
C ALA A 258 -7.29 -6.81 -9.50
N ALA A 259 -6.05 -6.42 -9.80
CA ALA A 259 -5.40 -5.25 -9.21
C ALA A 259 -5.49 -4.07 -10.17
N PHE A 260 -5.66 -2.87 -9.63
CA PHE A 260 -5.75 -1.63 -10.40
C PHE A 260 -4.71 -0.64 -9.92
N PHE A 261 -3.97 -0.02 -10.84
CA PHE A 261 -2.96 1.00 -10.55
C PHE A 261 -3.09 2.22 -11.45
N ASP A 262 -2.86 3.39 -10.87
CA ASP A 262 -2.93 4.68 -11.57
C ASP A 262 -2.11 5.76 -10.86
N GLN A 263 -1.85 6.88 -11.54
CA GLN A 263 -1.24 8.09 -10.99
C GLN A 263 0.07 7.81 -10.21
N ALA A 264 1.02 7.14 -10.88
CA ALA A 264 2.33 6.82 -10.33
C ALA A 264 3.21 8.07 -10.21
N VAL A 265 3.78 8.33 -9.04
CA VAL A 265 4.63 9.50 -8.79
C VAL A 265 5.86 9.12 -7.99
N LEU A 266 7.04 9.41 -8.55
CA LEU A 266 8.31 9.36 -7.82
C LEU A 266 8.67 10.76 -7.34
N ILE A 267 8.98 10.91 -6.05
CA ILE A 267 9.34 12.19 -5.45
C ILE A 267 10.78 12.12 -4.97
N ALA A 268 11.59 13.12 -5.32
CA ALA A 268 12.99 13.23 -4.94
C ALA A 268 13.27 14.55 -4.18
N ALA A 269 13.90 14.43 -3.03
CA ALA A 269 14.53 15.52 -2.30
C ALA A 269 16.04 15.50 -2.59
N PRO A 270 16.66 16.62 -2.99
CA PRO A 270 18.08 16.60 -3.36
C PRO A 270 19.00 16.21 -2.20
N PRO A 271 20.26 15.83 -2.49
CA PRO A 271 21.23 15.46 -1.46
C PRO A 271 21.43 16.62 -0.49
N ARG A 272 21.58 16.30 0.80
CA ARG A 272 21.96 17.31 1.78
C ARG A 272 23.44 17.70 1.54
N PRO A 273 23.76 19.00 1.53
CA PRO A 273 25.14 19.47 1.41
C PRO A 273 25.98 19.11 2.65
#